data_AF-A0A3C2AQV9-F1
#
_entry.id   AF-A0A3C2AQV9-F1
#
_cell.length_a   1.000
_cell.length_b   1.000
_cell.length_c   1.000
_cell.angle_alpha   90.00
_cell.angle_beta   90.00
_cell.angle_gamma   90.00
#
_symmetry.space_group_name_H-M   'P 1'
#
loop_
_entity.id
_entity.type
_entity.pdbx_description
1 polymer ?
#
loop_
_entity_poly.entity_id
_entity_poly.type
_entity_poly.pdbx_seq_one_letter_code
_entity_poly.pdbx_strand_id
1 'polypeptide(L)'
;ANNWKIKRSVILALHEVGLSMAYTSIVLFFGFSIFNMSTFGGTKALGMLVSITLLVAMFSNLILLPSLLLTLERSMTVKYEKNTSADLPTSGEKKTDLSVKNRPV
;
A
#
# COMPACT_ATOMS: atom_id res chain seq x y z
N ALA A 1 -12.50 -19.35 8.76
CA ALA A 1 -13.00 -17.96 8.78
C ALA A 1 -11.82 -17.00 8.88
N ASN A 2 -11.24 -16.50 7.77
CA ASN A 2 -10.06 -15.60 7.81
C ASN A 2 -10.09 -14.45 6.77
N ASN A 3 -11.20 -14.25 6.05
CA ASN A 3 -11.27 -13.34 4.89
C ASN A 3 -11.48 -11.84 5.20
N TRP A 4 -11.47 -11.43 6.47
CA TRP A 4 -11.83 -10.07 6.89
C TRP A 4 -10.66 -9.18 7.33
N LYS A 5 -9.43 -9.72 7.40
CA LYS A 5 -8.29 -8.99 7.96
C LYS A 5 -7.60 -8.02 6.97
N ILE A 6 -7.46 -8.41 5.70
CA ILE A 6 -6.65 -7.66 4.73
C ILE A 6 -7.28 -6.30 4.41
N LYS A 7 -8.59 -6.26 4.09
CA LYS A 7 -9.29 -5.00 3.81
C LYS A 7 -9.28 -4.06 5.02
N ARG A 8 -9.36 -4.61 6.24
CA ARG A 8 -9.35 -3.85 7.48
C ARG A 8 -7.97 -3.25 7.76
N SER A 9 -6.89 -4.01 7.55
CA SER A 9 -5.51 -3.51 7.68
C SER A 9 -5.18 -2.45 6.63
N VAL A 10 -5.65 -2.61 5.39
CA VAL A 10 -5.45 -1.60 4.34
C VAL A 10 -6.19 -0.31 4.67
N ILE A 11 -7.44 -0.39 5.14
CA ILE A 11 -8.20 0.80 5.59
C ILE A 11 -7.53 1.47 6.80
N LEU A 12 -7.04 0.68 7.77
CA LEU A 12 -6.36 1.22 8.95
C LEU A 12 -5.05 1.91 8.58
N ALA A 13 -4.26 1.31 7.69
CA ALA A 13 -3.02 1.92 7.19
C ALA A 13 -3.29 3.20 6.40
N LEU A 14 -4.33 3.21 5.54
CA LEU A 14 -4.76 4.40 4.82
C LEU A 14 -5.25 5.50 5.76
N HIS A 15 -5.94 5.16 6.84
CA HIS A 15 -6.46 6.14 7.78
C HIS A 15 -5.35 6.78 8.62
N GLU A 16 -4.39 5.98 9.08
CA GLU A 16 -3.22 6.45 9.82
C GLU A 16 -2.29 7.32 8.95
N VAL A 17 -1.97 6.85 7.74
CA VAL A 17 -1.10 7.57 6.79
C VAL A 17 -1.82 8.77 6.18
N GLY A 18 -3.12 8.64 5.90
CA GLY A 18 -3.94 9.72 5.34
C GLY A 18 -4.11 10.89 6.31
N LEU A 19 -4.38 10.63 7.59
CA LEU A 19 -4.41 11.67 8.62
C LEU A 19 -3.04 12.34 8.77
N SER A 20 -1.94 11.57 8.82
CA SER A 20 -0.59 12.11 8.91
C SER A 20 -0.18 12.95 7.69
N MET A 21 -0.57 12.54 6.49
CA MET A 21 -0.31 13.31 5.27
C MET A 21 -1.21 14.55 5.17
N ALA A 22 -2.46 14.47 5.64
CA ALA A 22 -3.37 15.61 5.67
C ALA A 22 -2.87 16.76 6.56
N TYR A 23 -2.24 16.44 7.71
CA TYR A 23 -1.59 17.47 8.55
C TYR A 23 -0.52 18.24 7.78
N THR A 24 0.37 17.54 7.08
CA THR A 24 1.39 18.17 6.23
C THR A 24 0.75 18.95 5.08
N SER A 25 -0.33 18.42 4.48
CA SER A 25 -1.06 19.08 3.40
C SER A 25 -1.65 20.43 3.81
N ILE A 26 -2.31 20.50 4.97
CA ILE A 26 -2.86 21.75 5.52
C ILE A 26 -1.74 22.78 5.71
N VAL A 27 -0.61 22.37 6.30
CA VAL A 27 0.52 23.26 6.56
C VAL A 27 1.15 23.75 5.26
N LEU A 28 1.33 22.87 4.28
CA LEU A 28 1.78 23.22 2.93
C LEU A 28 0.80 24.18 2.25
N PHE A 29 -0.50 23.92 2.35
CA PHE A 29 -1.52 24.75 1.73
C PHE A 29 -1.45 26.18 2.26
N PHE A 30 -1.33 26.37 3.58
CA PHE A 30 -1.14 27.70 4.17
C PHE A 30 0.22 28.33 3.83
N GLY A 31 1.30 27.56 3.88
CA GLY A 31 2.65 28.04 3.56
C GLY A 31 2.80 28.49 2.09
N PHE A 32 2.20 27.77 1.15
CA PHE A 32 2.21 28.09 -0.28
C PHE A 32 1.07 29.06 -0.69
N SER A 33 0.01 29.17 0.11
CA SER A 33 -1.02 30.21 -0.08
C SER A 33 -0.45 31.60 0.20
N ILE A 34 0.48 31.75 1.16
CA ILE A 34 1.21 33.01 1.39
C ILE A 34 1.93 33.51 0.12
N PHE A 35 2.44 32.60 -0.71
CA PHE A 35 3.11 32.95 -1.98
C PHE A 35 2.14 33.51 -3.02
N ASN A 36 0.88 33.08 -3.01
CA ASN A 36 -0.17 33.63 -3.88
C ASN A 36 -0.59 35.05 -3.45
N MET A 37 -0.39 35.43 -2.18
CA MET A 37 -0.68 36.78 -1.68
C MET A 37 0.36 37.82 -2.13
N SER A 38 1.50 37.40 -2.71
CA SER A 38 2.55 38.32 -3.15
C SER A 38 2.13 39.20 -4.33
N THR A 39 2.49 40.49 -4.30
CA THR A 39 2.13 41.48 -5.34
C THR A 39 3.06 41.43 -6.57
N PHE A 40 4.16 40.68 -6.49
CA PHE A 40 5.09 40.47 -7.61
C PHE A 40 4.59 39.35 -8.52
N GLY A 41 4.29 39.70 -9.78
CA GLY A 41 3.69 38.77 -10.76
C GLY A 41 4.48 37.48 -10.99
N GLY A 42 5.81 37.54 -10.94
CA GLY A 42 6.67 36.35 -11.07
C GLY A 42 6.52 35.38 -9.89
N THR A 43 6.42 35.90 -8.66
CA THR A 43 6.24 35.11 -7.44
C THR A 43 4.85 34.47 -7.38
N LYS A 44 3.82 35.16 -7.90
CA LYS A 44 2.47 34.60 -8.05
C LYS A 44 2.42 33.42 -9.02
N ALA A 45 3.05 33.54 -10.19
CA ALA A 45 3.10 32.47 -11.17
C ALA A 45 3.79 31.21 -10.59
N LEU A 46 4.90 31.41 -9.89
CA LEU A 46 5.63 30.34 -9.22
C LEU A 46 4.79 29.72 -8.08
N GLY A 47 4.14 30.56 -7.25
CA GLY A 47 3.28 30.10 -6.15
C GLY A 47 2.08 29.27 -6.62
N MET A 48 1.46 29.64 -7.75
CA MET A 48 0.37 28.88 -8.34
C MET A 48 0.86 27.53 -8.89
N LEU A 49 2.00 27.50 -9.58
CA LEU A 49 2.59 26.28 -10.15
C LEU A 49 2.99 25.27 -9.05
N VAL A 50 3.55 25.78 -7.95
CA VAL A 50 3.95 24.96 -6.79
C VAL A 50 2.73 24.40 -6.06
N SER A 51 1.67 25.19 -5.88
CA SER A 51 0.42 24.72 -5.25
C SER A 51 -0.19 23.56 -6.05
N ILE A 52 -0.20 23.67 -7.39
CA ILE A 52 -0.67 22.60 -8.28
C ILE A 52 0.22 21.35 -8.14
N THR A 53 1.53 21.53 -8.11
CA THR A 53 2.50 20.43 -7.95
C THR A 53 2.28 19.69 -6.62
N LEU A 54 2.01 20.42 -5.54
CA LEU A 54 1.73 19.85 -4.23
C LEU A 54 0.39 19.12 -4.17
N LEU A 55 -0.64 19.65 -4.85
CA LEU A 55 -1.91 18.96 -4.99
C LEU A 55 -1.71 17.60 -5.69
N VAL A 56 -0.95 17.59 -6.79
CA VAL A 56 -0.59 16.37 -7.52
C VAL A 56 0.28 15.46 -6.66
N ALA A 57 1.24 15.98 -5.91
CA ALA A 57 2.09 15.21 -5.01
C ALA A 57 1.29 14.56 -3.86
N MET A 58 0.32 15.26 -3.29
CA MET A 58 -0.60 14.73 -2.28
C MET A 58 -1.47 13.61 -2.84
N PHE A 59 -2.04 13.80 -4.02
CA PHE A 59 -2.82 12.76 -4.70
C PHE A 59 -1.97 11.54 -5.05
N SER A 60 -0.79 11.78 -5.61
CA SER A 60 0.17 10.75 -5.96
C SER A 60 0.60 9.97 -4.73
N ASN A 61 1.02 10.62 -3.66
CA ASN A 61 1.50 9.93 -2.46
C ASN A 61 0.38 9.17 -1.72
N LEU A 62 -0.87 9.65 -1.77
CA LEU A 62 -2.00 8.97 -1.12
C LEU A 62 -2.45 7.72 -1.89
N ILE A 63 -2.31 7.68 -3.21
CA ILE A 63 -2.75 6.56 -4.07
C ILE A 63 -1.59 5.63 -4.42
N LEU A 64 -0.42 6.19 -4.68
CA LEU A 64 0.78 5.46 -5.08
C LEU A 64 1.36 4.67 -3.90
N LEU A 65 1.36 5.19 -2.68
CA LEU A 65 1.87 4.46 -1.51
C LEU A 65 1.08 3.16 -1.23
N PRO A 66 -0.26 3.16 -1.12
CA PRO A 66 -1.03 1.93 -0.92
C PRO A 66 -1.00 1.02 -2.16
N SER A 67 -1.02 1.57 -3.38
CA SER A 67 -0.92 0.76 -4.60
C SER A 67 0.46 0.10 -4.74
N LEU A 68 1.54 0.81 -4.43
CA LEU A 68 2.90 0.31 -4.52
C LEU A 68 3.17 -0.70 -3.42
N LEU A 69 2.73 -0.43 -2.18
CA LEU A 69 2.82 -1.37 -1.07
C LEU A 69 2.06 -2.68 -1.35
N LEU A 70 0.81 -2.59 -1.81
CA LEU A 70 -0.01 -3.76 -2.15
C LEU A 70 0.56 -4.54 -3.35
N THR A 71 1.11 -3.84 -4.34
CA THR A 71 1.75 -4.46 -5.52
C THR A 71 3.07 -5.13 -5.16
N LEU A 72 3.88 -4.52 -4.29
CA LEU A 72 5.11 -5.12 -3.79
C LEU A 72 4.83 -6.35 -2.93
N GLU A 73 3.86 -6.27 -2.02
CA GLU A 73 3.43 -7.40 -1.19
C GLU A 73 3.03 -8.58 -2.07
N ARG A 74 2.18 -8.34 -3.09
CA ARG A 74 1.73 -9.39 -4.02
C ARG A 74 2.87 -9.96 -4.88
N SER A 75 3.79 -9.13 -5.36
CA SER A 75 4.94 -9.56 -6.16
C SER A 75 5.94 -10.39 -5.34
N MET A 76 6.15 -10.01 -4.07
CA MET A 76 6.96 -10.77 -3.14
C MET A 76 6.32 -12.14 -2.84
N THR A 77 5.04 -12.20 -2.45
CA THR A 77 4.35 -13.47 -2.17
C THR A 77 4.35 -14.42 -3.37
N VAL A 78 4.10 -13.93 -4.58
CA VAL A 78 4.12 -14.76 -5.81
C VAL A 78 5.52 -15.27 -6.14
N LYS A 79 6.59 -14.52 -5.86
CA LYS A 79 7.97 -14.97 -6.06
C LYS A 79 8.37 -16.07 -5.07
N TYR A 80 7.95 -15.96 -3.81
CA TYR A 80 8.20 -17.02 -2.83
C TYR A 80 7.45 -18.30 -3.20
N GLU A 81 6.22 -18.22 -3.70
CA GLU A 81 5.47 -19.38 -4.19
C GLU A 81 6.07 -19.99 -5.47
N LYS A 82 6.56 -19.17 -6.41
CA LYS A 82 7.14 -19.68 -7.67
C LYS A 82 8.51 -20.35 -7.45
N ASN A 83 9.33 -19.83 -6.54
CA ASN A 83 10.63 -20.40 -6.23
C ASN A 83 10.53 -21.62 -5.30
N THR A 84 9.57 -21.65 -4.37
CA THR A 84 9.33 -22.85 -3.54
C THR A 84 8.67 -23.99 -4.32
N SER A 85 7.96 -23.70 -5.42
CA SER A 85 7.35 -24.74 -6.28
C SER A 85 8.34 -25.35 -7.28
N ALA A 86 9.45 -24.67 -7.59
CA ALA A 86 10.50 -25.19 -8.46
C ALA A 86 11.45 -26.15 -7.73
N ASP A 87 11.47 -26.11 -6.39
CA ASP A 87 12.22 -27.03 -5.51
C ASP A 87 11.30 -28.03 -4.78
N LEU A 88 10.10 -28.28 -5.30
CA LEU A 88 9.32 -29.44 -4.83
C LEU A 88 9.78 -30.69 -5.60
N PRO A 89 10.43 -31.68 -4.96
CA PRO A 89 10.13 -33.05 -5.35
C PRO A 89 8.62 -33.22 -5.21
N THR A 90 8.00 -33.81 -6.22
CA THR A 90 6.63 -34.29 -6.19
C THR A 90 6.44 -35.16 -4.95
N SER A 91 5.97 -34.58 -3.84
CA SER A 91 5.41 -35.35 -2.72
C SER A 91 3.91 -35.42 -2.92
N GLY A 92 3.52 -36.17 -3.95
CA GLY A 92 2.24 -36.84 -3.94
C GLY A 92 2.45 -38.20 -3.29
N GLU A 93 2.23 -38.34 -1.98
CA GLU A 93 1.69 -39.60 -1.47
C GLU A 93 1.00 -39.46 -0.11
N LYS A 94 -0.27 -39.90 -0.11
CA LYS A 94 -1.02 -40.55 0.97
C LYS A 94 -0.92 -39.97 2.39
N LYS A 95 -2.06 -39.40 2.81
CA LYS A 95 -2.74 -39.86 4.04
C LYS A 95 -4.23 -40.13 3.78
N THR A 96 -4.50 -41.05 2.86
CA THR A 96 -5.74 -41.84 2.80
C THR A 96 -5.50 -43.30 3.20
N ASP A 97 -4.41 -43.61 3.92
CA ASP A 97 -4.06 -45.02 4.22
C ASP A 97 -3.47 -45.28 5.62
N LEU A 98 -3.60 -44.34 6.56
CA LEU A 98 -3.19 -44.56 7.96
C LEU A 98 -4.29 -44.21 8.97
N SER A 99 -5.53 -44.62 8.67
CA SER A 99 -6.52 -44.92 9.70
C SER A 99 -7.24 -46.26 9.42
N VAL A 100 -6.68 -47.10 8.54
CA VAL A 100 -7.01 -48.53 8.37
C VAL A 100 -5.91 -49.38 9.05
N LYS A 101 -5.37 -48.90 10.17
CA LYS A 101 -4.47 -49.67 11.04
C LYS A 101 -4.92 -49.60 12.50
N ASN A 102 -6.21 -49.81 12.69
CA ASN A 102 -6.76 -50.38 13.91
C ASN A 102 -7.61 -51.60 13.50
N ARG A 103 -6.91 -52.71 13.24
CA ARG A 103 -7.39 -54.09 13.40
C ARG A 103 -6.24 -54.86 14.06
N PRO A 104 -6.44 -56.02 14.68
CA PRO A 104 -7.48 -56.50 15.60
C PRO A 104 -6.86 -57.09 16.90
N VAL A 105 -7.64 -57.26 17.97
CA VAL A 105 -7.88 -58.50 18.74
C VAL A 105 -9.11 -58.29 19.62
#